data_AF-A0A8D9VUB9-F1
#
_entry.id   AF-A0A8D9VUB9-F1
#
_cell.length_a   1.000
_cell.length_b   1.000
_cell.length_c   1.000
_cell.angle_alpha   90.00
_cell.angle_beta   90.00
_cell.angle_gamma   90.00
#
_symmetry.space_group_name_H-M   'P 1'
#
loop_
_entity.id
_entity.type
_entity.pdbx_description
1 polymer ?
#
loop_
_entity_poly.entity_id
_entity_poly.type
_entity_poly.pdbx_seq_one_letter_code
_entity_poly.pdbx_strand_id
1 'polypeptide(L)' 'METFKNIIVTGGAGFIGSNFVHYVVNHHPEVEHITVLDKLTYAGNPANLDGLPKDK' A
#
# COMPACT_ATOMS: atom_id res chain seq x y z
N MET A 1 -20.10 -7.12 -9.46
CA MET A 1 -18.72 -7.59 -9.19
C MET A 1 -18.46 -7.36 -7.73
N GLU A 2 -17.88 -8.34 -7.04
CA GLU A 2 -17.47 -8.16 -5.64
C GLU A 2 -16.22 -7.26 -5.59
N THR A 3 -16.17 -6.35 -4.62
CA THR A 3 -15.02 -5.46 -4.39
C THR A 3 -14.19 -5.97 -3.22
N PHE A 4 -12.87 -5.80 -3.30
CA PHE A 4 -11.96 -6.16 -2.22
C PHE A 4 -11.85 -5.01 -1.22
N LYS A 5 -12.48 -5.14 -0.06
CA LYS A 5 -12.41 -4.11 1.00
C LYS A 5 -11.10 -4.10 1.76
N ASN A 6 -10.43 -5.26 1.86
CA ASN A 6 -9.20 -5.44 2.62
C ASN A 6 -8.17 -6.10 1.70
N ILE A 7 -6.99 -5.51 1.56
CA ILE A 7 -5.92 -6.04 0.72
C ILE A 7 -4.60 -6.13 1.48
N ILE A 8 -3.76 -7.08 1.08
CA ILE A 8 -2.36 -7.18 1.52
C ILE A 8 -1.47 -6.88 0.32
N VAL A 9 -0.57 -5.91 0.48
CA VAL A 9 0.46 -5.59 -0.52
C VAL A 9 1.81 -6.09 -0.02
N THR A 10 2.32 -7.15 -0.65
CA THR A 10 3.66 -7.67 -0.35
C THR A 10 4.72 -6.86 -1.09
N GLY A 11 5.85 -6.57 -0.45
CA GLY A 11 6.89 -5.69 -1.03
C GLY A 11 6.43 -4.24 -1.19
N GLY A 12 5.44 -3.81 -0.40
CA GLY A 12 4.79 -2.51 -0.51
C GLY A 12 5.67 -1.31 -0.15
N ALA A 13 6.86 -1.51 0.45
CA ALA A 13 7.83 -0.44 0.66
C ALA A 13 8.84 -0.31 -0.49
N GLY A 14 8.80 -1.20 -1.50
CA GLY A 14 9.61 -1.10 -2.72
C GLY A 14 9.04 -0.10 -3.73
N PHE A 15 9.74 0.09 -4.86
CA PHE A 15 9.36 1.10 -5.87
C PHE A 15 7.93 0.92 -6.42
N ILE A 16 7.62 -0.24 -7.01
CA ILE A 16 6.29 -0.49 -7.58
C ILE A 16 5.25 -0.68 -6.47
N GLY A 17 5.60 -1.42 -5.41
CA GLY A 17 4.67 -1.70 -4.31
C GLY A 17 4.16 -0.44 -3.64
N SER A 18 5.04 0.52 -3.34
CA SER A 18 4.63 1.79 -2.70
C SER A 18 3.78 2.64 -3.63
N ASN A 19 4.16 2.78 -4.91
CA ASN A 19 3.35 3.51 -5.89
C ASN A 19 1.97 2.87 -6.08
N PHE A 20 1.88 1.54 -6.03
CA PHE A 20 0.60 0.85 -6.04
C PHE A 20 -0.24 1.18 -4.79
N VAL A 21 0.36 1.21 -3.60
CA VAL A 21 -0.34 1.61 -2.37
C VAL A 21 -0.86 3.06 -2.49
N HIS A 22 -0.02 4.01 -2.93
CA HIS A 22 -0.44 5.40 -3.20
C HIS A 22 -1.57 5.47 -4.22
N TYR A 23 -1.49 4.69 -5.29
CA TYR A 23 -2.52 4.64 -6.31
C TYR A 23 -3.85 4.13 -5.74
N VAL A 24 -3.85 3.02 -5.00
CA VAL A 24 -5.05 2.45 -4.38
C VAL A 24 -5.67 3.43 -3.39
N VAL A 25 -4.87 4.03 -2.51
CA VAL A 25 -5.37 5.00 -1.53
C VAL A 25 -6.10 6.18 -2.19
N ASN A 26 -5.60 6.65 -3.34
CA ASN A 26 -6.15 7.83 -4.02
C ASN A 26 -7.32 7.51 -4.97
N HIS A 27 -7.38 6.31 -5.55
CA HIS A 27 -8.32 6.00 -6.64
C HIS A 27 -9.34 4.91 -6.30
N HIS A 28 -9.13 4.17 -5.21
CA HIS A 28 -9.96 3.05 -4.80
C HIS A 28 -10.52 3.27 -3.38
N PRO A 29 -11.48 4.20 -3.20
CA PRO A 29 -12.08 4.48 -1.90
C PRO A 29 -12.89 3.29 -1.33
N GLU A 30 -13.26 2.32 -2.17
CA GLU A 30 -13.89 1.07 -1.76
C GLU A 30 -12.96 0.12 -1.00
N VAL A 31 -11.64 0.34 -1.09
CA VAL A 31 -10.64 -0.35 -0.27
C VAL A 31 -10.55 0.37 1.07
N GLU A 32 -11.17 -0.25 2.07
CA GLU A 32 -11.26 0.27 3.43
C GLU A 32 -9.98 0.05 4.24
N HIS A 33 -9.23 -1.03 3.94
CA HIS A 33 -8.00 -1.35 4.66
C HIS A 33 -6.88 -1.89 3.78
N ILE A 34 -5.66 -1.40 3.99
CA ILE A 34 -4.45 -1.85 3.30
C ILE A 34 -3.38 -2.28 4.32
N THR A 35 -3.00 -3.56 4.29
CA THR A 35 -1.85 -4.06 5.03
C THR A 35 -0.62 -4.14 4.12
N VAL A 36 0.41 -3.35 4.39
CA VAL A 36 1.71 -3.50 3.70
C VAL A 36 2.59 -4.50 4.46
N LEU A 37 2.98 -5.57 3.78
CA LEU A 37 3.92 -6.57 4.29
C LEU A 37 5.23 -6.47 3.52
N ASP A 38 6.29 -6.02 4.18
CA ASP A 38 7.61 -5.87 3.55
C ASP A 38 8.72 -6.47 4.41
N LYS A 39 9.74 -7.02 3.76
CA LYS A 39 10.93 -7.58 4.42
C LYS A 39 11.99 -6.50 4.70
N LEU A 40 11.85 -5.31 4.12
CA LEU A 40 12.77 -4.19 4.22
C LEU A 40 14.22 -4.61 3.89
N THR A 41 14.36 -5.31 2.76
CA THR A 41 15.68 -5.57 2.17
C THR A 41 16.24 -4.30 1.53
N TYR A 42 17.36 -4.39 0.80
CA TYR A 42 17.96 -3.23 0.13
C TYR A 42 17.00 -2.46 -0.80
N ALA A 43 15.96 -3.13 -1.32
CA ALA A 43 14.99 -2.55 -2.25
C ALA A 43 13.79 -1.90 -1.55
N GLY A 44 13.63 -2.09 -0.23
CA GLY A 44 12.52 -1.55 0.55
C GLY A 44 12.92 -0.28 1.30
N ASN A 45 12.13 0.78 1.17
CA ASN A 45 12.33 2.01 1.92
C ASN A 45 10.99 2.46 2.55
N PRO A 46 10.86 2.44 3.89
CA PRO A 46 9.64 2.90 4.57
C PRO A 46 9.20 4.32 4.19
N ALA A 47 10.16 5.21 3.86
CA ALA A 47 9.85 6.58 3.44
C ALA A 47 9.07 6.64 2.11
N ASN A 48 9.07 5.57 1.32
CA ASN A 48 8.22 5.50 0.11
C ASN A 48 6.72 5.46 0.45
N LEU A 49 6.34 5.14 1.70
CA LEU A 49 4.98 5.15 2.21
C LEU A 49 4.61 6.47 2.91
N ASP A 50 5.54 7.43 2.98
CA ASP A 50 5.27 8.73 3.59
C ASP A 50 4.16 9.47 2.83
N GLY A 51 3.34 10.23 3.57
CA GLY A 51 2.20 10.97 3.01
C GLY A 51 0.91 10.16 2.88
N LEU A 52 0.94 8.86 3.16
CA LEU A 52 -0.28 8.06 3.27
C LEU A 52 -1.07 8.41 4.55
N PRO A 53 -2.42 8.35 4.50
CA PRO A 53 -3.26 8.49 5.69
C PRO A 53 -2.97 7.36 6.69
N LYS A 54 -3.01 7.68 7.99
CA LYS A 54 -2.74 6.69 9.06
C LYS A 54 -3.98 5.90 9.47
N ASP A 55 -5.14 6.34 9.02
CA ASP A 55 -6.48 5.85 9.34
C ASP A 55 -7.08 4.99 8.21
N LYS A 56 -6.22 4.41 7.37
CA LYS A 56 -6.57 3.58 6.22
C LYS A 56 -5.86 2.23 6.26
#